data_AF-A0AAQ4FPS0-F1
#
_entry.id   AF-A0AAQ4FPS0-F1
#
_cell.length_a   1.000
_cell.length_b   1.000
_cell.length_c   1.000
_cell.angle_alpha   90.00
_cell.angle_beta   90.00
_cell.angle_gamma   90.00
#
_symmetry.space_group_name_H-M   'P 1'
#
loop_
_entity.id
_entity.type
_entity.pdbx_description
1 polymer ?
#
loop_
_entity_poly.entity_id
_entity_poly.type
_entity_poly.pdbx_seq_one_letter_code
_entity_poly.pdbx_strand_id
1 'polypeptide(L)'
;MDFTEVWNNTRSNVSVAVVSSDVAALREMIDSGNPVDVQDNRGWRPLHEAAAAGCSVEVLDLLLNHADTDVDWRTFEGETALLLACKRLRGKTLLDIVNRLLRSHASVNITDHEGDSPLLAATRAGETDVVRQLLCVGNANVNQCDCGFWYPLHEAAERGDLATLKCLIEHGRHTLLSVRDECRMTPVFVAAQQGHLSCLEFLLNTARARGRGSLVDHSAVDKATPMMIAAQKGHRDCVELLLRHGADPNRTTSDNVTGLHLAVQSNAVSCLRLLINAMDMQKLLEDCLQPFQRPRTPASELEAMISPLHIAIEWGSHECLRELIVAGFDPNTYVLRVTELIEQLPRQVHPRYHSALSYAVLRRDMASVRILLEAGANPNHISDKCINPLACALLDPNEQLMRLLVAAGGDLNRRYQTVHSGNPSLQLAVSDHNTLLRALRMGLDPAIGFSDEASNLRLAVCIFHYKKNEQHALGVLETMQFFVTSPSPLKDLVNSCLCVGPQWCTLNRALWSAMLQTLDSPFKLKHLCRVVLRKWLHDIHGHYFEELIPRANFPPAIQNYLMCKDLSNST
;
A
#
# COMPACT_ATOMS: atom_id res chain seq x y z
N MET A 1 58.05 20.14 -21.19
CA MET A 1 57.80 18.81 -21.80
C MET A 1 57.35 19.08 -23.21
N ASP A 2 58.15 18.71 -24.20
CA ASP A 2 57.78 18.81 -25.61
C ASP A 2 56.83 17.65 -25.93
N PHE A 3 55.58 17.97 -26.25
CA PHE A 3 54.56 17.00 -26.63
C PHE A 3 54.76 16.60 -28.10
N THR A 4 55.47 15.49 -28.34
CA THR A 4 55.76 14.99 -29.70
C THR A 4 54.84 13.85 -30.17
N GLU A 5 53.86 13.42 -29.37
CA GLU A 5 52.92 12.36 -29.76
C GLU A 5 51.66 12.90 -30.44
N VAL A 6 51.19 12.21 -31.50
CA VAL A 6 49.92 12.48 -32.17
C VAL A 6 48.80 11.74 -31.44
N TRP A 7 47.87 12.47 -30.84
CA TRP A 7 46.76 11.92 -30.07
C TRP A 7 45.58 11.58 -31.00
N ASN A 8 45.10 10.33 -30.99
CA ASN A 8 43.85 9.94 -31.64
C ASN A 8 42.75 9.78 -30.59
N ASN A 9 41.74 10.66 -30.59
CA ASN A 9 40.59 10.60 -29.67
C ASN A 9 40.97 10.37 -28.19
N THR A 10 41.83 11.25 -27.65
CA THR A 10 42.33 11.28 -26.26
C THR A 10 43.28 10.16 -25.82
N ARG A 11 43.65 9.22 -26.69
CA ARG A 11 44.54 8.09 -26.35
C ARG A 11 45.97 8.27 -26.90
N SER A 12 46.97 7.86 -26.10
CA SER A 12 48.36 7.73 -26.56
C SER A 12 48.51 6.56 -27.55
N ASN A 13 49.56 6.58 -28.35
CA ASN A 13 49.85 5.48 -29.29
C ASN A 13 50.05 4.15 -28.57
N VAL A 14 50.67 4.19 -27.38
CA VAL A 14 50.81 3.03 -26.48
C VAL A 14 49.43 2.50 -26.08
N SER A 15 48.49 3.36 -25.66
CA SER A 15 47.13 2.95 -25.31
C SER A 15 46.38 2.34 -26.50
N VAL A 16 46.60 2.81 -27.72
CA VAL A 16 46.00 2.20 -28.92
C VAL A 16 46.51 0.78 -29.14
N ALA A 17 47.83 0.57 -29.07
CA ALA A 17 48.44 -0.76 -29.21
C ALA A 17 47.98 -1.73 -28.11
N VAL A 18 47.81 -1.22 -26.88
CA VAL A 18 47.27 -1.97 -25.75
C VAL A 18 45.85 -2.44 -26.02
N VAL A 19 44.94 -1.55 -26.43
CA VAL A 19 43.53 -1.90 -26.68
C VAL A 19 43.37 -2.89 -27.83
N SER A 20 44.20 -2.77 -28.88
CA SER A 20 44.22 -3.75 -29.98
C SER A 20 44.90 -5.08 -29.61
N SER A 21 45.45 -5.20 -28.39
CA SER A 21 46.26 -6.35 -27.95
C SER A 21 47.43 -6.68 -28.88
N ASP A 22 48.04 -5.66 -29.50
CA ASP A 22 49.19 -5.83 -30.40
C ASP A 22 50.49 -5.84 -29.60
N VAL A 23 50.93 -7.04 -29.24
CA VAL A 23 52.14 -7.29 -28.44
C VAL A 23 53.40 -6.80 -29.17
N ALA A 24 53.48 -6.98 -30.49
CA ALA A 24 54.66 -6.63 -31.27
C ALA A 24 54.83 -5.12 -31.37
N ALA A 25 53.74 -4.41 -31.72
CA ALA A 25 53.74 -2.95 -31.76
C ALA A 25 54.02 -2.35 -30.37
N LEU A 26 53.43 -2.90 -29.31
CA LEU A 26 53.67 -2.42 -27.95
C LEU A 26 55.16 -2.57 -27.54
N ARG A 27 55.78 -3.72 -27.84
CA ARG A 27 57.20 -3.94 -27.53
C ARG A 27 58.10 -2.97 -28.31
N GLU A 28 57.84 -2.78 -29.60
CA GLU A 28 58.59 -1.82 -30.43
C GLU A 28 58.47 -0.39 -29.89
N MET A 29 57.27 0.03 -29.44
CA MET A 29 57.05 1.34 -28.85
C MET A 29 57.81 1.52 -27.53
N ILE A 30 57.82 0.50 -26.67
CA ILE A 30 58.58 0.50 -25.41
C ILE A 30 60.09 0.57 -25.70
N ASP A 31 60.60 -0.24 -26.64
CA ASP A 31 62.01 -0.27 -27.03
C ASP A 31 62.46 1.06 -27.67
N SER A 32 61.53 1.76 -28.33
CA SER A 32 61.75 3.09 -28.91
C SER A 32 61.74 4.23 -27.88
N GLY A 33 61.46 3.93 -26.60
CA GLY A 33 61.44 4.89 -25.51
C GLY A 33 60.14 5.68 -25.36
N ASN A 34 59.03 5.20 -25.92
CA ASN A 34 57.73 5.86 -25.72
C ASN A 34 57.27 5.68 -24.26
N PRO A 35 56.73 6.73 -23.62
CA PRO A 35 56.29 6.68 -22.22
C PRO A 35 55.07 5.77 -22.04
N VAL A 36 55.17 4.80 -21.11
CA VAL A 36 54.10 3.82 -20.81
C VAL A 36 53.07 4.30 -19.79
N ASP A 37 53.26 5.50 -19.26
CA ASP A 37 52.56 6.00 -18.08
C ASP A 37 51.80 7.32 -18.34
N VAL A 38 51.70 7.71 -19.62
CA VAL A 38 50.97 8.91 -20.05
C VAL A 38 49.48 8.77 -19.73
N GLN A 39 48.97 9.73 -18.96
CA GLN A 39 47.55 9.80 -18.66
C GLN A 39 46.75 10.55 -19.74
N ASP A 40 45.52 10.11 -20.01
CA ASP A 40 44.56 10.85 -20.82
C ASP A 40 43.83 11.95 -20.01
N ASN A 41 42.82 12.57 -20.61
CA ASN A 41 42.01 13.62 -19.98
C ASN A 41 41.06 13.12 -18.87
N ARG A 42 41.01 11.81 -18.62
CA ARG A 42 40.27 11.18 -17.51
C ARG A 42 41.22 10.65 -16.43
N GLY A 43 42.53 10.88 -16.58
CA GLY A 43 43.55 10.32 -15.71
C GLY A 43 43.85 8.84 -15.99
N TRP A 44 43.37 8.27 -17.10
CA TRP A 44 43.62 6.88 -17.47
C TRP A 44 45.02 6.74 -18.07
N ARG A 45 45.78 5.77 -17.56
CA ARG A 45 47.07 5.33 -18.12
C ARG A 45 46.90 4.07 -18.97
N PRO A 46 47.87 3.68 -19.82
CA PRO A 46 47.80 2.44 -20.61
C PRO A 46 47.44 1.19 -19.81
N LEU A 47 47.87 1.09 -18.54
CA LEU A 47 47.49 -0.01 -17.65
C LEU A 47 45.98 -0.07 -17.36
N HIS A 48 45.31 1.09 -17.22
CA HIS A 48 43.86 1.17 -17.03
C HIS A 48 43.11 0.70 -18.28
N GLU A 49 43.57 1.11 -19.46
CA GLU A 49 43.01 0.65 -20.74
C GLU A 49 43.19 -0.87 -20.90
N ALA A 50 44.37 -1.42 -20.56
CA ALA A 50 44.62 -2.86 -20.59
C ALA A 50 43.65 -3.64 -19.68
N ALA A 51 43.50 -3.17 -18.44
CA ALA A 51 42.65 -3.79 -17.43
C ALA A 51 41.14 -3.63 -17.74
N ALA A 52 40.74 -2.54 -18.40
CA ALA A 52 39.36 -2.28 -18.79
C ALA A 52 38.92 -3.03 -20.06
N ALA A 53 39.83 -3.18 -21.03
CA ALA A 53 39.54 -3.83 -22.31
C ALA A 53 39.66 -5.36 -22.26
N GLY A 54 40.37 -5.91 -21.27
CA GLY A 54 40.57 -7.35 -21.14
C GLY A 54 41.60 -7.88 -22.13
N CYS A 55 42.70 -7.15 -22.30
CA CYS A 55 43.75 -7.45 -23.27
C CYS A 55 44.49 -8.75 -22.95
N SER A 56 45.35 -9.18 -23.88
CA SER A 56 46.20 -10.36 -23.67
C SER A 56 47.07 -10.21 -22.41
N VAL A 57 47.30 -11.33 -21.74
CA VAL A 57 48.12 -11.38 -20.51
C VAL A 57 49.56 -10.92 -20.79
N GLU A 58 50.06 -11.12 -22.01
CA GLU A 58 51.39 -10.66 -22.44
C GLU A 58 51.49 -9.13 -22.51
N VAL A 59 50.45 -8.44 -23.01
CA VAL A 59 50.40 -6.97 -23.00
C VAL A 59 50.41 -6.45 -21.57
N LEU A 60 49.63 -7.08 -20.70
CA LEU A 60 49.58 -6.69 -19.29
C LEU A 60 50.93 -6.92 -18.60
N ASP A 61 51.58 -8.07 -18.83
CA ASP A 61 52.89 -8.39 -18.27
C ASP A 61 53.98 -7.44 -18.80
N LEU A 62 53.92 -6.99 -20.07
CA LEU A 62 54.85 -5.99 -20.60
C LEU A 62 54.72 -4.63 -19.89
N LEU A 63 53.48 -4.17 -19.66
CA LEU A 63 53.23 -2.93 -18.94
C LEU A 63 53.67 -3.04 -17.47
N LEU A 64 53.28 -4.11 -16.78
CA LEU A 64 53.57 -4.31 -15.35
C LEU A 64 55.06 -4.50 -15.03
N ASN A 65 55.85 -5.00 -15.98
CA ASN A 65 57.29 -5.19 -15.79
C ASN A 65 58.11 -3.92 -16.12
N HIS A 66 57.49 -2.87 -16.68
CA HIS A 66 58.17 -1.63 -16.98
C HIS A 66 58.39 -0.80 -15.70
N ALA A 67 59.57 -0.18 -15.56
CA ALA A 67 59.98 0.49 -14.33
C ALA A 67 59.10 1.70 -13.95
N ASP A 68 58.58 2.42 -14.95
CA ASP A 68 57.76 3.63 -14.76
C ASP A 68 56.27 3.34 -14.51
N THR A 69 55.87 2.06 -14.42
CA THR A 69 54.47 1.69 -14.23
C THR A 69 54.08 1.76 -12.75
N ASP A 70 53.25 2.74 -12.42
CA ASP A 70 52.52 2.79 -11.15
C ASP A 70 51.23 1.94 -11.25
N VAL A 71 51.24 0.78 -10.59
CA VAL A 71 50.13 -0.18 -10.57
C VAL A 71 48.90 0.37 -9.84
N ASP A 72 49.12 1.27 -8.88
CA ASP A 72 48.08 1.83 -8.00
C ASP A 72 47.67 3.24 -8.40
N TRP A 73 48.10 3.71 -9.59
CA TRP A 73 47.67 4.99 -10.12
C TRP A 73 46.15 5.08 -10.17
N ARG A 74 45.62 6.28 -9.91
CA ARG A 74 44.19 6.54 -9.82
C ARG A 74 43.74 7.46 -10.94
N THR A 75 42.65 7.09 -11.61
CA THR A 75 41.95 7.98 -12.55
C THR A 75 41.37 9.20 -11.83
N PHE A 76 40.81 10.16 -12.57
CA PHE A 76 40.10 11.30 -11.97
C PHE A 76 38.82 10.91 -11.23
N GLU A 77 38.29 9.70 -11.43
CA GLU A 77 37.21 9.13 -10.62
C GLU A 77 37.75 8.33 -9.42
N GLY A 78 39.07 8.27 -9.25
CA GLY A 78 39.73 7.55 -8.17
C GLY A 78 39.90 6.05 -8.43
N GLU A 79 39.65 5.57 -9.65
CA GLU A 79 39.67 4.14 -9.98
C GLU A 79 41.10 3.66 -10.25
N THR A 80 41.47 2.47 -9.76
CA THR A 80 42.71 1.77 -10.13
C THR A 80 42.48 0.80 -11.28
N ALA A 81 43.56 0.35 -11.92
CA ALA A 81 43.49 -0.71 -12.94
C ALA A 81 42.80 -1.99 -12.40
N LEU A 82 43.08 -2.37 -11.14
CA LEU A 82 42.43 -3.52 -10.51
C LEU A 82 40.93 -3.32 -10.32
N LEU A 83 40.50 -2.13 -9.88
CA LEU A 83 39.08 -1.83 -9.72
C LEU A 83 38.36 -1.83 -11.07
N LEU A 84 38.94 -1.21 -12.10
CA LEU A 84 38.38 -1.18 -13.45
C LEU A 84 38.22 -2.59 -14.05
N ALA A 85 39.21 -3.47 -13.86
CA ALA A 85 39.10 -4.86 -14.27
C ALA A 85 37.86 -5.51 -13.62
N CYS A 86 37.73 -5.40 -12.30
CA CYS A 86 36.61 -5.98 -11.56
C CYS A 86 35.25 -5.39 -11.98
N LYS A 87 35.17 -4.10 -12.32
CA LYS A 87 33.94 -3.46 -12.80
C LYS A 87 33.54 -3.95 -14.21
N ARG A 88 34.50 -4.02 -15.14
CA ARG A 88 34.21 -4.14 -16.59
C ARG A 88 34.34 -5.55 -17.16
N LEU A 89 35.18 -6.40 -16.58
CA LEU A 89 35.48 -7.73 -17.11
C LEU A 89 34.74 -8.83 -16.35
N ARG A 90 34.65 -10.01 -16.96
CA ARG A 90 33.98 -11.20 -16.40
C ARG A 90 34.75 -12.47 -16.74
N GLY A 91 34.52 -13.54 -15.97
CA GLY A 91 35.06 -14.87 -16.20
C GLY A 91 36.58 -14.98 -16.16
N LYS A 92 37.14 -15.88 -16.98
CA LYS A 92 38.58 -16.24 -16.95
C LYS A 92 39.50 -15.05 -17.21
N THR A 93 39.14 -14.16 -18.15
CA THR A 93 39.94 -12.98 -18.47
C THR A 93 40.12 -12.07 -17.26
N LEU A 94 39.05 -11.86 -16.48
CA LEU A 94 39.13 -11.10 -15.23
C LEU A 94 40.06 -11.79 -14.23
N LEU A 95 39.91 -13.10 -14.04
CA LEU A 95 40.73 -13.87 -13.10
C LEU A 95 42.23 -13.79 -13.45
N ASP A 96 42.58 -13.93 -14.73
CA ASP A 96 43.97 -13.85 -15.19
C ASP A 96 44.58 -12.47 -14.96
N ILE A 97 43.82 -11.41 -15.27
CA ILE A 97 44.26 -10.01 -15.05
C ILE A 97 44.42 -9.72 -13.56
N VAL A 98 43.46 -10.09 -12.72
CA VAL A 98 43.54 -9.91 -11.27
C VAL A 98 44.75 -10.66 -10.71
N ASN A 99 44.99 -11.91 -11.13
CA ASN A 99 46.15 -12.67 -10.69
C ASN A 99 47.49 -12.01 -11.06
N ARG A 100 47.59 -11.34 -12.22
CA ARG A 100 48.79 -10.59 -12.60
C ARG A 100 48.95 -9.32 -11.78
N LEU A 101 47.90 -8.52 -11.64
CA LEU A 101 47.92 -7.30 -10.83
C LEU A 101 48.31 -7.60 -9.38
N LEU A 102 47.78 -8.68 -8.79
CA LEU A 102 48.15 -9.11 -7.43
C LEU A 102 49.61 -9.56 -7.32
N ARG A 103 50.17 -10.24 -8.34
CA ARG A 103 51.60 -10.62 -8.37
C ARG A 103 52.51 -9.41 -8.46
N SER A 104 52.05 -8.35 -9.10
CA SER A 104 52.75 -7.05 -9.17
C SER A 104 52.45 -6.15 -7.97
N HIS A 105 51.95 -6.70 -6.87
CA HIS A 105 51.69 -6.00 -5.61
C HIS A 105 50.64 -4.89 -5.69
N ALA A 106 49.66 -4.99 -6.60
CA ALA A 106 48.52 -4.06 -6.64
C ALA A 106 47.77 -4.00 -5.29
N SER A 107 47.48 -2.79 -4.83
CA SER A 107 46.74 -2.55 -3.59
C SER A 107 45.25 -2.87 -3.78
N VAL A 108 44.77 -3.90 -3.10
CA VAL A 108 43.40 -4.41 -3.26
C VAL A 108 42.30 -3.61 -2.54
N ASN A 109 42.69 -2.67 -1.69
CA ASN A 109 41.76 -1.91 -0.84
C ASN A 109 41.57 -0.46 -1.29
N ILE A 110 42.15 -0.07 -2.42
CA ILE A 110 41.97 1.27 -2.98
C ILE A 110 40.55 1.38 -3.55
N THR A 111 39.77 2.32 -3.05
CA THR A 111 38.41 2.61 -3.53
C THR A 111 38.39 3.82 -4.43
N ASP A 112 37.39 3.91 -5.30
CA ASP A 112 37.09 5.12 -6.08
C ASP A 112 36.37 6.20 -5.25
N HIS A 113 35.87 7.25 -5.91
CA HIS A 113 35.12 8.33 -5.28
C HIS A 113 33.73 7.93 -4.77
N GLU A 114 33.15 6.85 -5.28
CA GLU A 114 31.90 6.27 -4.78
C GLU A 114 32.13 5.33 -3.59
N GLY A 115 33.40 5.01 -3.29
CA GLY A 115 33.79 4.08 -2.23
C GLY A 115 33.82 2.62 -2.69
N ASP A 116 33.69 2.35 -3.98
CA ASP A 116 33.72 1.00 -4.53
C ASP A 116 35.12 0.39 -4.40
N SER A 117 35.21 -0.73 -3.67
CA SER A 117 36.42 -1.54 -3.62
C SER A 117 36.45 -2.60 -4.74
N PRO A 118 37.63 -3.07 -5.16
CA PRO A 118 37.73 -4.20 -6.10
C PRO A 118 36.96 -5.43 -5.64
N LEU A 119 36.93 -5.70 -4.33
CA LEU A 119 36.17 -6.80 -3.75
C LEU A 119 34.66 -6.62 -3.92
N LEU A 120 34.14 -5.40 -3.67
CA LEU A 120 32.72 -5.09 -3.87
C LEU A 120 32.35 -5.18 -5.35
N ALA A 121 33.17 -4.63 -6.24
CA ALA A 121 32.96 -4.70 -7.69
C ALA A 121 32.95 -6.15 -8.21
N ALA A 122 33.89 -6.99 -7.75
CA ALA A 122 33.92 -8.42 -8.10
C ALA A 122 32.69 -9.18 -7.54
N THR A 123 32.19 -8.77 -6.38
CA THR A 123 30.96 -9.34 -5.78
C THR A 123 29.72 -8.94 -6.59
N ARG A 124 29.60 -7.68 -7.01
CA ARG A 124 28.56 -7.17 -7.94
C ARG A 124 28.56 -7.93 -9.26
N ALA A 125 29.76 -8.25 -9.75
CA ALA A 125 29.95 -9.05 -10.95
C ALA A 125 29.53 -10.53 -10.79
N GLY A 126 29.42 -11.04 -9.56
CA GLY A 126 29.15 -12.45 -9.27
C GLY A 126 30.36 -13.37 -9.52
N GLU A 127 31.58 -12.83 -9.47
CA GLU A 127 32.79 -13.55 -9.85
C GLU A 127 33.44 -14.21 -8.62
N THR A 128 32.86 -15.32 -8.16
CA THR A 128 33.27 -15.99 -6.91
C THR A 128 34.75 -16.35 -6.87
N ASP A 129 35.33 -16.79 -7.98
CA ASP A 129 36.77 -17.14 -8.05
C ASP A 129 37.66 -15.91 -7.86
N VAL A 130 37.24 -14.76 -8.40
CA VAL A 130 37.95 -13.49 -8.24
C VAL A 130 37.83 -12.99 -6.81
N VAL A 131 36.62 -13.06 -6.23
CA VAL A 131 36.39 -12.76 -4.80
C VAL A 131 37.30 -13.61 -3.92
N ARG A 132 37.42 -14.92 -4.22
CA ARG A 132 38.33 -15.83 -3.50
C ARG A 132 39.79 -15.40 -3.61
N GLN A 133 40.27 -15.04 -4.81
CA GLN A 133 41.65 -14.58 -5.01
C GLN A 133 41.93 -13.28 -4.25
N LEU A 134 41.02 -12.29 -4.32
CA LEU A 134 41.16 -11.02 -3.62
C LEU A 134 41.24 -11.21 -2.09
N LEU A 135 40.45 -12.14 -1.53
CA LEU A 135 40.49 -12.44 -0.09
C LEU A 135 41.74 -13.23 0.32
N CYS A 136 42.08 -14.29 -0.42
CA CYS A 136 43.11 -15.25 0.00
C CYS A 136 44.54 -14.79 -0.32
N VAL A 137 44.74 -14.17 -1.49
CA VAL A 137 46.05 -13.70 -1.97
C VAL A 137 46.22 -12.22 -1.71
N GLY A 138 45.22 -11.43 -2.07
CA GLY A 138 45.26 -9.97 -1.91
C GLY A 138 45.08 -9.47 -0.48
N ASN A 139 44.54 -10.31 0.42
CA ASN A 139 44.15 -9.92 1.78
C ASN A 139 43.21 -8.70 1.80
N ALA A 140 42.24 -8.69 0.89
CA ALA A 140 41.23 -7.64 0.77
C ALA A 140 40.39 -7.51 2.06
N ASN A 141 40.07 -6.26 2.42
CA ASN A 141 39.21 -5.97 3.55
C ASN A 141 37.75 -6.32 3.20
N VAL A 142 37.28 -7.45 3.72
CA VAL A 142 35.90 -7.93 3.52
C VAL A 142 34.82 -6.96 4.04
N ASN A 143 35.18 -6.08 4.96
CA ASN A 143 34.27 -5.11 5.55
C ASN A 143 34.42 -3.71 4.94
N GLN A 144 35.09 -3.57 3.80
CA GLN A 144 35.12 -2.30 3.05
C GLN A 144 33.77 -2.10 2.34
N CYS A 145 33.12 -0.97 2.57
CA CYS A 145 31.84 -0.60 1.95
C CYS A 145 31.98 0.64 1.05
N ASP A 146 30.96 0.86 0.22
CA ASP A 146 30.81 2.09 -0.56
C ASP A 146 30.21 3.24 0.28
N CYS A 147 29.94 4.38 -0.38
CA CYS A 147 29.41 5.59 0.25
C CYS A 147 28.01 5.41 0.86
N GLY A 148 27.21 4.45 0.40
CA GLY A 148 25.90 4.09 0.94
C GLY A 148 25.99 3.10 2.10
N PHE A 149 27.20 2.80 2.57
CA PHE A 149 27.48 1.69 3.49
C PHE A 149 27.02 0.35 2.93
N TRP A 150 27.10 0.15 1.61
CA TRP A 150 26.84 -1.14 0.98
C TRP A 150 28.10 -2.01 1.05
N TYR A 151 27.96 -3.21 1.61
CA TYR A 151 29.09 -4.12 1.86
C TYR A 151 29.04 -5.29 0.88
N PRO A 152 30.16 -5.97 0.58
CA PRO A 152 30.16 -7.19 -0.23
C PRO A 152 29.16 -8.24 0.29
N LEU A 153 28.95 -8.29 1.61
CA LEU A 153 27.97 -9.21 2.20
C LEU A 153 26.51 -8.83 1.88
N HIS A 154 26.19 -7.53 1.76
CA HIS A 154 24.87 -7.07 1.28
C HIS A 154 24.67 -7.46 -0.18
N GLU A 155 25.65 -7.19 -1.03
CA GLU A 155 25.60 -7.50 -2.46
C GLU A 155 25.39 -9.00 -2.72
N ALA A 156 26.16 -9.87 -2.06
CA ALA A 156 26.01 -11.31 -2.21
C ALA A 156 24.63 -11.81 -1.70
N ALA A 157 24.10 -11.17 -0.65
CA ALA A 157 22.77 -11.46 -0.13
C ALA A 157 21.66 -10.98 -1.09
N GLU A 158 21.80 -9.81 -1.71
CA GLU A 158 20.86 -9.26 -2.69
C GLU A 158 20.77 -10.11 -3.95
N ARG A 159 21.92 -10.58 -4.45
CA ARG A 159 22.00 -11.42 -5.65
C ARG A 159 21.54 -12.86 -5.44
N GLY A 160 21.42 -13.30 -4.18
CA GLY A 160 21.16 -14.70 -3.84
C GLY A 160 22.34 -15.63 -4.16
N ASP A 161 23.55 -15.08 -4.29
CA ASP A 161 24.75 -15.84 -4.63
C ASP A 161 25.35 -16.48 -3.37
N LEU A 162 24.85 -17.67 -3.04
CA LEU A 162 25.31 -18.44 -1.89
C LEU A 162 26.80 -18.79 -1.96
N ALA A 163 27.37 -18.98 -3.16
CA ALA A 163 28.77 -19.37 -3.31
C ALA A 163 29.70 -18.22 -2.92
N THR A 164 29.41 -17.02 -3.42
CA THR A 164 30.14 -15.80 -3.05
C THR A 164 29.92 -15.43 -1.59
N LEU A 165 28.69 -15.57 -1.09
CA LEU A 165 28.37 -15.35 0.32
C LEU A 165 29.18 -16.23 1.27
N LYS A 166 29.27 -17.55 0.98
CA LYS A 166 30.11 -18.50 1.71
C LYS A 166 31.58 -18.09 1.64
N CYS A 167 32.07 -17.76 0.45
CA CYS A 167 33.44 -17.33 0.24
C CYS A 167 33.81 -16.10 1.10
N LEU A 168 32.95 -15.08 1.15
CA LEU A 168 33.13 -13.89 1.98
C LEU A 168 33.16 -14.20 3.48
N ILE A 169 32.37 -15.17 3.95
CA ILE A 169 32.27 -15.51 5.37
C ILE A 169 33.41 -16.44 5.83
N GLU A 170 33.81 -17.38 4.98
CA GLU A 170 34.82 -18.40 5.27
C GLU A 170 36.25 -17.86 5.09
N HIS A 171 36.48 -17.06 4.04
CA HIS A 171 37.80 -16.52 3.72
C HIS A 171 37.97 -15.05 4.13
N GLY A 172 36.89 -14.33 4.40
CA GLY A 172 36.95 -13.00 4.98
C GLY A 172 37.37 -13.06 6.45
N ARG A 173 38.59 -12.60 6.75
CA ARG A 173 39.04 -12.45 8.13
C ARG A 173 38.13 -11.43 8.83
N HIS A 174 37.59 -11.79 9.99
CA HIS A 174 36.72 -10.91 10.80
C HIS A 174 35.47 -10.37 10.07
N THR A 175 34.87 -11.12 9.14
CA THR A 175 33.63 -10.71 8.46
C THR A 175 32.54 -10.33 9.47
N LEU A 176 32.03 -9.12 9.34
CA LEU A 176 30.97 -8.57 10.19
C LEU A 176 29.61 -8.93 9.60
N LEU A 177 28.87 -9.82 10.28
CA LEU A 177 27.52 -10.22 9.85
C LEU A 177 26.44 -9.17 10.17
N SER A 178 26.75 -8.25 11.10
CA SER A 178 25.83 -7.24 11.61
C SER A 178 26.06 -5.86 10.98
N VAL A 179 26.72 -5.82 9.81
CA VAL A 179 26.87 -4.59 9.03
C VAL A 179 25.50 -4.04 8.65
N ARG A 180 25.44 -2.73 8.51
CA ARG A 180 24.22 -2.00 8.22
C ARG A 180 24.49 -0.97 7.15
N ASP A 181 23.60 -0.88 6.17
CA ASP A 181 23.62 0.18 5.17
C ASP A 181 23.05 1.51 5.73
N GLU A 182 22.93 2.53 4.88
CA GLU A 182 22.33 3.82 5.22
C GLU A 182 20.89 3.72 5.77
N CYS A 183 20.13 2.71 5.32
CA CYS A 183 18.77 2.42 5.76
C CYS A 183 18.72 1.46 6.96
N ARG A 184 19.86 1.20 7.60
CA ARG A 184 20.07 0.26 8.70
C ARG A 184 19.72 -1.20 8.37
N MET A 185 19.55 -1.52 7.10
CA MET A 185 19.29 -2.88 6.63
C MET A 185 20.56 -3.71 6.78
N THR A 186 20.38 -4.97 7.19
CA THR A 186 21.48 -5.94 7.31
C THR A 186 21.46 -6.90 6.12
N PRO A 187 22.51 -7.71 5.88
CA PRO A 187 22.47 -8.73 4.84
C PRO A 187 21.35 -9.76 5.04
N VAL A 188 20.97 -10.04 6.28
CA VAL A 188 19.80 -10.88 6.63
C VAL A 188 18.51 -10.21 6.15
N PHE A 189 18.36 -8.90 6.36
CA PHE A 189 17.22 -8.13 5.87
C PHE A 189 17.13 -8.19 4.34
N VAL A 190 18.23 -7.92 3.64
CA VAL A 190 18.29 -7.92 2.19
C VAL A 190 17.99 -9.31 1.61
N ALA A 191 18.56 -10.39 2.16
CA ALA A 191 18.24 -11.75 1.72
C ALA A 191 16.76 -12.11 1.91
N ALA A 192 16.15 -11.67 3.03
CA ALA A 192 14.73 -11.87 3.30
C ALA A 192 13.83 -11.06 2.36
N GLN A 193 14.23 -9.83 2.04
CA GLN A 193 13.52 -8.94 1.10
C GLN A 193 13.51 -9.50 -0.34
N GLN A 194 14.60 -10.13 -0.78
CA GLN A 194 14.70 -10.73 -2.12
C GLN A 194 14.22 -12.19 -2.17
N GLY A 195 13.86 -12.78 -1.03
CA GLY A 195 13.37 -14.16 -0.96
C GLY A 195 14.45 -15.23 -1.15
N HIS A 196 15.72 -14.88 -0.94
CA HIS A 196 16.85 -15.79 -1.13
C HIS A 196 17.07 -16.69 0.09
N LEU A 197 16.20 -17.71 0.20
CA LEU A 197 16.13 -18.63 1.33
C LEU A 197 17.48 -19.24 1.71
N SER A 198 18.25 -19.75 0.74
CA SER A 198 19.53 -20.42 1.02
C SER A 198 20.59 -19.47 1.60
N CYS A 199 20.62 -18.22 1.13
CA CYS A 199 21.50 -17.18 1.68
C CYS A 199 21.06 -16.78 3.08
N LEU A 200 19.74 -16.61 3.28
CA LEU A 200 19.16 -16.27 4.57
C LEU A 200 19.45 -17.36 5.62
N GLU A 201 19.24 -18.63 5.29
CA GLU A 201 19.53 -19.78 6.15
C GLU A 201 21.02 -19.83 6.52
N PHE A 202 21.91 -19.64 5.55
CA PHE A 202 23.34 -19.63 5.80
C PHE A 202 23.76 -18.49 6.75
N LEU A 203 23.24 -17.28 6.54
CA LEU A 203 23.54 -16.12 7.39
C LEU A 203 23.07 -16.33 8.83
N LEU A 204 21.84 -16.82 9.02
CA LEU A 204 21.26 -17.05 10.35
C LEU A 204 21.99 -18.16 11.11
N ASN A 205 22.31 -19.27 10.42
CA ASN A 205 23.08 -20.37 11.01
C ASN A 205 24.50 -19.93 11.38
N THR A 206 25.16 -19.15 10.52
CA THR A 206 26.49 -18.61 10.80
C THR A 206 26.46 -17.63 11.98
N ALA A 207 25.46 -16.76 12.06
CA ALA A 207 25.31 -15.81 13.16
C ALA A 207 25.14 -16.54 14.51
N ARG A 208 24.28 -17.58 14.54
CA ARG A 208 24.07 -18.43 15.70
C ARG A 208 25.35 -19.17 16.12
N ALA A 209 26.08 -19.74 15.16
CA ALA A 209 27.33 -20.45 15.42
C ALA A 209 28.43 -19.53 15.98
N ARG A 210 28.47 -18.26 15.56
CA ARG A 210 29.42 -17.25 16.07
C ARG A 210 29.00 -16.63 17.40
N GLY A 211 27.91 -17.09 18.03
CA GLY A 211 27.42 -16.57 19.31
C GLY A 211 27.05 -15.08 19.27
N ARG A 212 26.83 -14.51 18.07
CA ARG A 212 26.34 -13.14 17.96
C ARG A 212 24.84 -13.15 18.26
N GLY A 213 24.37 -12.15 19.01
CA GLY A 213 22.95 -11.97 19.31
C GLY A 213 22.09 -12.06 18.05
N SER A 214 20.82 -12.45 18.18
CA SER A 214 19.97 -12.78 17.05
C SER A 214 19.87 -11.62 16.04
N LEU A 215 20.45 -11.80 14.85
CA LEU A 215 20.32 -10.86 13.73
C LEU A 215 18.90 -10.84 13.14
N VAL A 216 18.08 -11.78 13.56
CA VAL A 216 16.76 -12.08 13.00
C VAL A 216 15.79 -10.89 13.07
N ASP A 217 15.91 -10.06 14.12
CA ASP A 217 15.05 -8.89 14.38
C ASP A 217 15.78 -7.55 14.17
N HIS A 218 16.95 -7.55 13.53
CA HIS A 218 17.65 -6.30 13.23
C HIS A 218 16.85 -5.48 12.22
N SER A 219 16.29 -4.38 12.69
CA SER A 219 15.36 -3.57 11.92
C SER A 219 16.04 -2.50 11.08
N ALA A 220 15.37 -2.11 9.99
CA ALA A 220 15.65 -0.91 9.20
C ALA A 220 15.34 0.38 9.99
N VAL A 221 15.51 1.54 9.35
CA VAL A 221 15.27 2.88 9.93
C VAL A 221 13.85 3.04 10.47
N ASP A 222 12.83 2.60 9.73
CA ASP A 222 11.40 2.62 10.08
C ASP A 222 11.00 1.52 11.08
N LYS A 223 11.97 0.82 11.66
CA LYS A 223 11.79 -0.36 12.52
C LYS A 223 11.20 -1.59 11.80
N ALA A 224 11.11 -1.61 10.48
CA ALA A 224 10.74 -2.83 9.76
C ALA A 224 11.75 -3.95 10.00
N THR A 225 11.27 -5.17 10.26
CA THR A 225 12.12 -6.36 10.47
C THR A 225 12.27 -7.18 9.18
N PRO A 226 13.29 -8.06 9.07
CA PRO A 226 13.42 -8.99 7.94
C PRO A 226 12.16 -9.83 7.69
N MET A 227 11.43 -10.20 8.77
CA MET A 227 10.18 -10.96 8.65
C MET A 227 9.06 -10.13 8.02
N MET A 228 8.95 -8.85 8.39
CA MET A 228 7.95 -7.93 7.85
C MET A 228 8.10 -7.75 6.35
N ILE A 229 9.33 -7.49 5.87
CA ILE A 229 9.57 -7.28 4.44
C ILE A 229 9.40 -8.59 3.64
N ALA A 230 9.81 -9.73 4.18
CA ALA A 230 9.56 -11.04 3.56
C ALA A 230 8.05 -11.34 3.46
N ALA A 231 7.28 -10.99 4.50
CA ALA A 231 5.83 -11.13 4.51
C ALA A 231 5.17 -10.22 3.47
N GLN A 232 5.60 -8.95 3.38
CA GLN A 232 5.14 -8.00 2.37
C GLN A 232 5.42 -8.49 0.94
N LYS A 233 6.59 -9.07 0.71
CA LYS A 233 6.98 -9.60 -0.62
C LYS A 233 6.42 -11.00 -0.91
N GLY A 234 5.73 -11.63 0.04
CA GLY A 234 5.11 -12.94 -0.14
C GLY A 234 6.09 -14.12 -0.05
N HIS A 235 7.29 -13.91 0.50
CA HIS A 235 8.32 -14.95 0.64
C HIS A 235 8.05 -15.85 1.87
N ARG A 236 7.05 -16.73 1.73
CA ARG A 236 6.58 -17.64 2.79
C ARG A 236 7.71 -18.40 3.47
N ASP A 237 8.60 -19.03 2.71
CA ASP A 237 9.66 -19.88 3.26
C ASP A 237 10.67 -19.07 4.07
N CYS A 238 10.92 -17.82 3.69
CA CYS A 238 11.76 -16.89 4.45
C CYS A 238 11.08 -16.50 5.77
N VAL A 239 9.77 -16.22 5.77
CA VAL A 239 9.00 -15.95 7.00
C VAL A 239 9.05 -17.15 7.94
N GLU A 240 8.83 -18.36 7.42
CA GLU A 240 8.87 -19.60 8.21
C GLU A 240 10.26 -19.84 8.81
N LEU A 241 11.32 -19.63 8.04
CA LEU A 241 12.70 -19.75 8.51
C LEU A 241 13.01 -18.72 9.61
N LEU A 242 12.63 -17.46 9.42
CA LEU A 242 12.84 -16.40 10.42
C LEU A 242 12.13 -16.72 11.75
N LEU A 243 10.89 -17.20 11.69
CA LEU A 243 10.14 -17.66 12.87
C LEU A 243 10.85 -18.81 13.59
N ARG A 244 11.36 -19.81 12.85
CA ARG A 244 12.15 -20.93 13.42
C ARG A 244 13.43 -20.46 14.10
N HIS A 245 14.01 -19.34 13.65
CA HIS A 245 15.17 -18.69 14.25
C HIS A 245 14.82 -17.70 15.38
N GLY A 246 13.55 -17.66 15.82
CA GLY A 246 13.11 -16.91 16.98
C GLY A 246 12.82 -15.43 16.71
N ALA A 247 12.48 -15.07 15.48
CA ALA A 247 11.99 -13.73 15.18
C ALA A 247 10.64 -13.46 15.85
N ASP A 248 10.48 -12.26 16.42
CA ASP A 248 9.24 -11.87 17.10
C ASP A 248 8.22 -11.32 16.08
N PRO A 249 7.09 -12.04 15.84
CA PRO A 249 6.10 -11.62 14.86
C PRO A 249 5.23 -10.44 15.34
N ASN A 250 5.32 -10.06 16.63
CA ASN A 250 4.55 -8.95 17.21
C ASN A 250 5.29 -7.61 17.15
N ARG A 251 6.48 -7.56 16.54
CA ARG A 251 7.20 -6.31 16.29
C ARG A 251 6.36 -5.39 15.42
N THR A 252 6.58 -4.09 15.58
CA THR A 252 5.94 -3.04 14.79
C THR A 252 6.95 -2.07 14.18
N THR A 253 6.60 -1.49 13.04
CA THR A 253 7.29 -0.32 12.46
C THR A 253 7.07 0.93 13.32
N SER A 254 7.64 2.07 12.92
CA SER A 254 7.33 3.39 13.50
C SER A 254 5.83 3.70 13.52
N ASP A 255 5.11 3.21 12.51
CA ASP A 255 3.71 3.53 12.26
C ASP A 255 2.76 2.47 12.86
N ASN A 256 3.25 1.69 13.83
CA ASN A 256 2.53 0.59 14.48
C ASN A 256 2.05 -0.52 13.51
N VAL A 257 2.74 -0.72 12.38
CA VAL A 257 2.43 -1.76 11.39
C VAL A 257 3.20 -3.04 11.72
N THR A 258 2.51 -4.17 11.82
CA THR A 258 3.12 -5.51 12.00
C THR A 258 3.31 -6.23 10.66
N GLY A 259 4.07 -7.33 10.66
CA GLY A 259 4.20 -8.19 9.46
C GLY A 259 2.87 -8.73 8.93
N LEU A 260 1.87 -8.90 9.81
CA LEU A 260 0.53 -9.34 9.43
C LEU A 260 -0.18 -8.28 8.57
N HIS A 261 -0.07 -7.00 8.91
CA HIS A 261 -0.65 -5.92 8.12
C HIS A 261 -0.02 -5.85 6.73
N LEU A 262 1.31 -5.99 6.64
CA LEU A 262 2.02 -5.97 5.37
C LEU A 262 1.69 -7.18 4.49
N ALA A 263 1.52 -8.37 5.09
CA ALA A 263 1.06 -9.55 4.36
C ALA A 263 -0.37 -9.38 3.82
N VAL A 264 -1.24 -8.71 4.58
CA VAL A 264 -2.60 -8.38 4.11
C VAL A 264 -2.53 -7.37 2.96
N GLN A 265 -1.74 -6.31 3.09
CA GLN A 265 -1.59 -5.28 2.06
C GLN A 265 -1.14 -5.85 0.71
N SER A 266 -0.24 -6.82 0.71
CA SER A 266 0.27 -7.46 -0.51
C SER A 266 -0.51 -8.70 -0.94
N ASN A 267 -1.62 -9.02 -0.27
CA ASN A 267 -2.39 -10.24 -0.47
C ASN A 267 -1.56 -11.54 -0.34
N ALA A 268 -0.54 -11.56 0.52
CA ALA A 268 0.32 -12.69 0.80
C ALA A 268 -0.32 -13.68 1.78
N VAL A 269 -1.40 -14.35 1.35
CA VAL A 269 -2.23 -15.28 2.16
C VAL A 269 -1.38 -16.35 2.87
N SER A 270 -0.40 -16.91 2.17
CA SER A 270 0.49 -17.94 2.71
C SER A 270 1.35 -17.46 3.87
N CYS A 271 1.81 -16.20 3.83
CA CYS A 271 2.54 -15.55 4.91
C CYS A 271 1.60 -15.16 6.05
N LEU A 272 0.42 -14.63 5.72
CA LEU A 272 -0.61 -14.27 6.69
C LEU A 272 -0.97 -15.47 7.59
N ARG A 273 -1.23 -16.64 7.01
CA ARG A 273 -1.52 -17.87 7.77
C ARG A 273 -0.41 -18.27 8.73
N LEU A 274 0.86 -18.13 8.32
CA LEU A 274 1.99 -18.40 9.20
C LEU A 274 2.06 -17.41 10.37
N LEU A 275 1.84 -16.13 10.08
CA LEU A 275 1.89 -15.07 11.07
C LEU A 275 0.75 -15.19 12.09
N ILE A 276 -0.48 -15.45 11.65
CA ILE A 276 -1.62 -15.69 12.56
C ILE A 276 -1.31 -16.81 13.56
N ASN A 277 -0.68 -17.90 13.11
CA ASN A 277 -0.34 -19.03 13.98
C ASN A 277 0.82 -18.74 14.94
N ALA A 278 1.67 -17.77 14.62
CA ALA A 278 2.86 -17.43 15.40
C ALA A 278 2.67 -16.23 16.33
N MET A 279 1.70 -15.36 16.03
CA MET A 279 1.42 -14.13 16.79
C MET A 279 0.59 -14.41 18.04
N ASP A 280 0.70 -13.52 19.04
CA ASP A 280 -0.23 -13.49 20.16
C ASP A 280 -1.52 -12.80 19.70
N MET A 281 -2.46 -13.61 19.21
CA MET A 281 -3.74 -13.12 18.71
C MET A 281 -4.59 -12.49 19.80
N GLN A 282 -4.45 -12.88 21.07
CA GLN A 282 -5.21 -12.25 22.15
C GLN A 282 -4.75 -10.81 22.36
N LYS A 283 -3.43 -10.61 22.46
CA LYS A 283 -2.86 -9.28 22.58
C LYS A 283 -3.14 -8.42 21.35
N LEU A 284 -2.99 -8.98 20.14
CA LEU A 284 -3.28 -8.26 18.91
C LEU A 284 -4.75 -7.87 18.81
N LEU A 285 -5.66 -8.76 19.20
CA LEU A 285 -7.08 -8.47 19.26
C LEU A 285 -7.36 -7.43 20.33
N GLU A 286 -6.79 -7.50 21.53
CA GLU A 286 -6.93 -6.47 22.57
C GLU A 286 -6.44 -5.10 22.08
N ASP A 287 -5.24 -5.03 21.51
CA ASP A 287 -4.66 -3.80 20.97
C ASP A 287 -5.53 -3.25 19.82
N CYS A 288 -6.17 -4.12 19.02
CA CYS A 288 -7.17 -3.72 18.01
C CYS A 288 -8.51 -3.29 18.67
N LEU A 289 -8.96 -3.98 19.72
CA LEU A 289 -10.31 -3.93 20.28
C LEU A 289 -10.50 -2.83 21.32
N GLN A 290 -9.43 -2.28 21.90
CA GLN A 290 -9.52 -1.26 22.97
C GLN A 290 -10.21 0.03 22.48
N PRO A 291 -11.46 0.31 22.92
CA PRO A 291 -12.12 1.58 22.65
C PRO A 291 -11.53 2.63 23.59
N PHE A 292 -11.03 3.72 23.04
CA PHE A 292 -10.48 4.84 23.80
C PHE A 292 -11.45 5.34 24.88
N GLN A 293 -11.27 4.94 26.14
CA GLN A 293 -11.93 5.54 27.30
C GLN A 293 -11.09 6.72 27.79
N ARG A 294 -11.62 7.94 27.71
CA ARG A 294 -11.06 9.09 28.45
C ARG A 294 -11.70 9.20 29.82
N PRO A 295 -10.89 9.59 30.81
CA PRO A 295 -11.08 10.92 31.34
C PRO A 295 -9.74 11.66 31.48
N ARG A 296 -9.55 12.70 30.64
CA ARG A 296 -8.59 13.82 30.82
C ARG A 296 -7.09 13.54 30.59
N THR A 297 -6.66 13.51 29.32
CA THR A 297 -5.29 13.93 28.91
C THR A 297 -5.30 14.59 27.52
N PRO A 298 -4.39 15.56 27.25
CA PRO A 298 -4.27 16.26 25.97
C PRO A 298 -3.78 15.33 24.85
N ALA A 299 -4.07 15.71 23.62
CA ALA A 299 -4.27 14.83 22.48
C ALA A 299 -3.18 14.89 21.39
N SER A 300 -1.89 15.04 21.72
CA SER A 300 -0.89 15.24 20.67
C SER A 300 -0.32 13.97 20.02
N GLU A 301 -0.22 12.81 20.67
CA GLU A 301 0.49 11.67 20.03
C GLU A 301 -0.05 10.31 20.51
N LEU A 302 -1.17 9.86 19.96
CA LEU A 302 -1.70 8.50 20.16
C LEU A 302 -2.23 7.99 18.82
N GLU A 303 -1.30 7.54 17.97
CA GLU A 303 -1.56 6.90 16.68
C GLU A 303 -1.97 5.45 16.90
N ALA A 304 -3.26 5.15 16.76
CA ALA A 304 -3.78 3.81 17.00
C ALA A 304 -3.43 2.82 15.85
N MET A 305 -3.46 1.53 16.17
CA MET A 305 -3.04 0.42 15.30
C MET A 305 -4.07 0.12 14.20
N ILE A 306 -3.64 0.14 12.93
CA ILE A 306 -4.50 0.04 11.74
C ILE A 306 -5.22 -1.32 11.69
N SER A 307 -6.55 -1.36 11.59
CA SER A 307 -7.30 -2.63 11.53
C SER A 307 -6.94 -3.46 10.28
N PRO A 308 -6.49 -4.74 10.43
CA PRO A 308 -6.16 -5.60 9.29
C PRO A 308 -7.34 -5.84 8.33
N LEU A 309 -8.57 -5.88 8.83
CA LEU A 309 -9.77 -6.02 7.98
C LEU A 309 -9.94 -4.85 7.03
N HIS A 310 -9.65 -3.62 7.49
CA HIS A 310 -9.76 -2.42 6.67
C HIS A 310 -8.66 -2.36 5.62
N ILE A 311 -7.43 -2.76 5.97
CA ILE A 311 -6.34 -2.90 5.00
C ILE A 311 -6.73 -3.91 3.92
N ALA A 312 -7.29 -5.06 4.30
CA ALA A 312 -7.71 -6.08 3.33
C ALA A 312 -8.72 -5.52 2.32
N ILE A 313 -9.67 -4.69 2.77
CA ILE A 313 -10.65 -4.04 1.90
C ILE A 313 -9.99 -2.94 1.04
N GLU A 314 -9.15 -2.10 1.64
CA GLU A 314 -8.48 -0.99 0.93
C GLU A 314 -7.70 -1.48 -0.29
N TRP A 315 -7.00 -2.61 -0.11
CA TRP A 315 -6.15 -3.23 -1.11
C TRP A 315 -6.82 -4.38 -1.88
N GLY A 316 -8.12 -4.64 -1.68
CA GLY A 316 -8.85 -5.71 -2.39
C GLY A 316 -8.34 -7.13 -2.12
N SER A 317 -7.73 -7.36 -0.96
CA SER A 317 -7.14 -8.64 -0.54
C SER A 317 -8.18 -9.56 0.08
N HIS A 318 -9.12 -10.02 -0.74
CA HIS A 318 -10.32 -10.77 -0.31
C HIS A 318 -10.00 -12.12 0.36
N GLU A 319 -8.96 -12.82 -0.10
CA GLU A 319 -8.52 -14.08 0.52
C GLU A 319 -7.96 -13.81 1.92
N CYS A 320 -7.11 -12.80 2.07
CA CYS A 320 -6.63 -12.36 3.38
C CYS A 320 -7.78 -11.93 4.30
N LEU A 321 -8.81 -11.25 3.76
CA LEU A 321 -10.01 -10.88 4.52
C LEU A 321 -10.72 -12.11 5.11
N ARG A 322 -10.88 -13.18 4.32
CA ARG A 322 -11.48 -14.44 4.81
C ARG A 322 -10.64 -15.08 5.92
N GLU A 323 -9.33 -15.13 5.73
CA GLU A 323 -8.41 -15.72 6.73
C GLU A 323 -8.40 -14.93 8.04
N LEU A 324 -8.44 -13.59 7.98
CA LEU A 324 -8.55 -12.75 9.18
C LEU A 324 -9.84 -13.04 9.95
N ILE A 325 -10.96 -13.16 9.26
CA ILE A 325 -12.24 -13.48 9.91
C ILE A 325 -12.17 -14.86 10.59
N VAL A 326 -11.61 -15.87 9.91
CA VAL A 326 -11.41 -17.21 10.47
C VAL A 326 -10.48 -17.18 11.70
N ALA A 327 -9.50 -16.28 11.70
CA ALA A 327 -8.58 -16.07 12.83
C ALA A 327 -9.21 -15.36 14.04
N GLY A 328 -10.47 -14.94 13.95
CA GLY A 328 -11.22 -14.34 15.06
C GLY A 328 -11.28 -12.81 15.04
N PHE A 329 -10.87 -12.15 13.95
CA PHE A 329 -11.14 -10.72 13.76
C PHE A 329 -12.64 -10.52 13.52
N ASP A 330 -13.34 -9.99 14.52
CA ASP A 330 -14.77 -9.74 14.42
C ASP A 330 -15.06 -8.62 13.39
N PRO A 331 -15.87 -8.88 12.35
CA PRO A 331 -16.22 -7.88 11.34
C PRO A 331 -17.00 -6.69 11.89
N ASN A 332 -17.54 -6.80 13.11
CA ASN A 332 -18.24 -5.74 13.82
C ASN A 332 -17.35 -4.96 14.79
N THR A 333 -16.05 -5.27 14.87
CA THR A 333 -15.10 -4.56 15.73
C THR A 333 -14.69 -3.19 15.15
N TYR A 334 -14.55 -2.19 16.04
CA TYR A 334 -14.33 -0.79 15.68
C TYR A 334 -12.90 -0.35 15.99
N VAL A 335 -12.15 0.09 14.99
CA VAL A 335 -10.81 0.67 15.23
C VAL A 335 -10.64 1.95 14.43
N LEU A 336 -10.18 2.99 15.13
CA LEU A 336 -9.41 4.17 14.68
C LEU A 336 -10.04 5.50 14.24
N ARG A 337 -9.39 6.57 14.73
CA ARG A 337 -9.47 7.97 14.29
C ARG A 337 -8.12 8.36 13.67
N VAL A 338 -8.15 9.09 12.55
CA VAL A 338 -7.03 9.91 12.10
C VAL A 338 -7.43 11.37 12.24
N THR A 339 -6.55 12.16 12.86
CA THR A 339 -6.67 13.60 13.03
C THR A 339 -5.74 14.29 12.06
N GLU A 340 -6.28 14.84 10.96
CA GLU A 340 -5.68 16.02 10.33
C GLU A 340 -6.71 16.80 9.48
N LEU A 341 -6.47 18.12 9.40
CA LEU A 341 -7.38 19.17 8.96
C LEU A 341 -7.82 19.03 7.51
N ILE A 342 -9.14 18.98 7.26
CA ILE A 342 -9.70 19.25 5.92
C ILE A 342 -10.79 20.32 6.06
N GLU A 343 -10.34 21.56 6.20
CA GLU A 343 -11.16 22.71 5.82
C GLU A 343 -11.25 22.71 4.30
N GLN A 344 -12.41 22.36 3.75
CA GLN A 344 -12.98 22.72 2.42
C GLN A 344 -13.83 21.62 1.78
N LEU A 345 -14.57 20.82 2.56
CA LEU A 345 -15.73 20.08 2.04
C LEU A 345 -17.00 20.43 2.81
N PRO A 346 -18.15 20.57 2.12
CA PRO A 346 -19.44 20.81 2.77
C PRO A 346 -19.69 19.68 3.78
N ARG A 347 -20.37 19.98 4.90
CA ARG A 347 -20.69 19.06 6.01
C ARG A 347 -21.62 17.88 5.62
N GLN A 348 -21.32 17.22 4.51
CA GLN A 348 -21.87 15.96 4.07
C GLN A 348 -20.79 14.90 4.31
N VAL A 349 -21.03 14.07 5.33
CA VAL A 349 -20.44 12.73 5.45
C VAL A 349 -18.91 12.72 5.52
N HIS A 350 -18.36 13.18 6.64
CA HIS A 350 -16.99 12.81 7.03
C HIS A 350 -17.01 11.33 7.44
N PRO A 351 -16.37 10.40 6.72
CA PRO A 351 -16.38 9.01 7.12
C PRO A 351 -15.43 8.84 8.31
N ARG A 352 -15.97 8.86 9.54
CA ARG A 352 -15.25 8.42 10.74
C ARG A 352 -15.11 6.90 10.70
N TYR A 353 -14.15 6.41 9.91
CA TYR A 353 -13.69 5.02 9.74
C TYR A 353 -14.47 3.98 10.58
N HIS A 354 -15.50 3.52 9.89
CA HIS A 354 -16.68 2.81 10.36
C HIS A 354 -16.42 1.30 10.37
N SER A 355 -17.40 0.44 10.69
CA SER A 355 -17.24 -1.02 10.56
C SER A 355 -16.62 -1.44 9.22
N ALA A 356 -15.93 -2.58 9.18
CA ALA A 356 -15.36 -3.13 7.95
C ALA A 356 -16.41 -3.20 6.83
N LEU A 357 -17.67 -3.54 7.17
CA LEU A 357 -18.78 -3.60 6.22
C LEU A 357 -19.10 -2.24 5.59
N SER A 358 -19.27 -1.19 6.39
CA SER A 358 -19.50 0.17 5.88
C SER A 358 -18.35 0.67 5.00
N TYR A 359 -17.11 0.28 5.33
CA TYR A 359 -15.95 0.64 4.52
C TYR A 359 -15.97 -0.07 3.15
N ALA A 360 -16.25 -1.37 3.13
CA ALA A 360 -16.40 -2.13 1.90
C ALA A 360 -17.52 -1.59 1.00
N VAL A 361 -18.65 -1.19 1.59
CA VAL A 361 -19.76 -0.56 0.86
C VAL A 361 -19.34 0.79 0.27
N LEU A 362 -18.64 1.63 1.04
CA LEU A 362 -18.14 2.93 0.57
C LEU A 362 -17.20 2.78 -0.63
N ARG A 363 -16.32 1.76 -0.59
CA ARG A 363 -15.41 1.41 -1.69
C ARG A 363 -16.10 0.72 -2.86
N ARG A 364 -17.39 0.39 -2.74
CA ARG A 364 -18.19 -0.39 -3.70
C ARG A 364 -17.59 -1.78 -3.98
N ASP A 365 -16.93 -2.36 -2.99
CA ASP A 365 -16.31 -3.67 -3.08
C ASP A 365 -17.32 -4.78 -2.77
N MET A 366 -17.98 -5.27 -3.82
CA MET A 366 -18.98 -6.34 -3.72
C MET A 366 -18.43 -7.64 -3.13
N ALA A 367 -17.16 -7.97 -3.39
CA ALA A 367 -16.57 -9.22 -2.92
C ALA A 367 -16.36 -9.16 -1.39
N SER A 368 -15.76 -8.07 -0.90
CA SER A 368 -15.57 -7.89 0.54
C SER A 368 -16.90 -7.74 1.29
N VAL A 369 -17.92 -7.07 0.71
CA VAL A 369 -19.26 -6.99 1.31
C VAL A 369 -19.88 -8.39 1.47
N ARG A 370 -19.78 -9.27 0.46
CA ARG A 370 -20.27 -10.65 0.56
C ARG A 370 -19.56 -11.42 1.66
N ILE A 371 -18.24 -11.35 1.69
CA ILE A 371 -17.40 -12.03 2.69
C ILE A 371 -17.80 -11.61 4.11
N LEU A 372 -17.95 -10.31 4.34
CA LEU A 372 -18.29 -9.77 5.65
C LEU A 372 -19.69 -10.19 6.09
N LEU A 373 -20.67 -10.18 5.18
CA LEU A 373 -22.04 -10.61 5.51
C LEU A 373 -22.15 -12.12 5.74
N GLU A 374 -21.44 -12.93 4.95
CA GLU A 374 -21.28 -14.38 5.20
C GLU A 374 -20.69 -14.64 6.59
N ALA A 375 -19.78 -13.76 7.04
CA ALA A 375 -19.17 -13.81 8.36
C ALA A 375 -20.04 -13.23 9.50
N GLY A 376 -21.27 -12.79 9.22
CA GLY A 376 -22.18 -12.25 10.24
C GLY A 376 -21.96 -10.77 10.57
N ALA A 377 -21.36 -9.98 9.67
CA ALA A 377 -21.34 -8.53 9.80
C ALA A 377 -22.78 -7.98 9.85
N ASN A 378 -23.04 -7.07 10.79
CA ASN A 378 -24.36 -6.54 11.02
C ASN A 378 -24.67 -5.37 10.06
N PRO A 379 -25.57 -5.53 9.07
CA PRO A 379 -25.94 -4.45 8.15
C PRO A 379 -26.73 -3.32 8.83
N ASN A 380 -27.28 -3.60 10.01
CA ASN A 380 -28.09 -2.68 10.83
C ASN A 380 -27.29 -1.99 11.92
N HIS A 381 -25.98 -2.13 11.91
CA HIS A 381 -25.18 -1.49 12.93
C HIS A 381 -25.30 0.04 12.79
N ILE A 382 -25.86 0.68 13.82
CA ILE A 382 -26.03 2.12 13.90
C ILE A 382 -25.36 2.61 15.17
N SER A 383 -24.29 3.38 14.99
CA SER A 383 -23.64 4.17 16.03
C SER A 383 -23.80 5.63 15.64
N ASP A 384 -23.97 6.52 16.60
CA ASP A 384 -24.13 7.96 16.39
C ASP A 384 -22.91 8.65 15.77
N LYS A 385 -21.79 7.93 15.74
CA LYS A 385 -20.55 8.30 15.07
C LYS A 385 -20.37 7.59 13.73
N CYS A 386 -21.26 6.67 13.36
CA CYS A 386 -21.13 5.79 12.20
C CYS A 386 -22.22 6.00 11.15
N ILE A 387 -21.82 5.99 9.88
CA ILE A 387 -22.78 5.97 8.77
C ILE A 387 -23.28 4.54 8.64
N ASN A 388 -24.60 4.38 8.58
CA ASN A 388 -25.24 3.09 8.32
C ASN A 388 -24.72 2.51 6.98
N PRO A 389 -24.21 1.26 6.92
CA PRO A 389 -23.82 0.61 5.66
C PRO A 389 -24.90 0.74 4.56
N LEU A 390 -26.18 0.62 4.94
CA LEU A 390 -27.31 0.82 4.02
C LEU A 390 -27.42 2.26 3.53
N ALA A 391 -27.16 3.25 4.38
CA ALA A 391 -27.13 4.64 3.93
C ALA A 391 -25.98 4.85 2.93
N CYS A 392 -24.78 4.32 3.20
CA CYS A 392 -23.67 4.38 2.22
C CYS A 392 -24.05 3.76 0.87
N ALA A 393 -24.73 2.62 0.87
CA ALA A 393 -25.14 1.95 -0.36
C ALA A 393 -26.19 2.74 -1.17
N LEU A 394 -26.96 3.64 -0.56
CA LEU A 394 -27.90 4.52 -1.30
C LEU A 394 -27.18 5.47 -2.26
N LEU A 395 -25.92 5.80 -1.99
CA LEU A 395 -25.10 6.65 -2.86
C LEU A 395 -24.65 5.94 -4.14
N ASP A 396 -24.75 4.61 -4.20
CA ASP A 396 -24.41 3.85 -5.40
C ASP A 396 -25.60 3.82 -6.38
N PRO A 397 -25.46 4.31 -7.63
CA PRO A 397 -26.49 4.17 -8.66
C PRO A 397 -26.93 2.72 -8.88
N ASN A 398 -26.03 1.76 -8.67
CA ASN A 398 -26.31 0.34 -8.84
C ASN A 398 -27.01 -0.23 -7.60
N GLU A 399 -28.25 -0.70 -7.77
CA GLU A 399 -29.06 -1.28 -6.70
C GLU A 399 -28.51 -2.61 -6.14
N GLN A 400 -27.45 -3.18 -6.73
CA GLN A 400 -26.88 -4.47 -6.31
C GLN A 400 -26.37 -4.47 -4.86
N LEU A 401 -25.62 -3.46 -4.42
CA LEU A 401 -25.14 -3.37 -3.03
C LEU A 401 -26.31 -3.27 -2.04
N MET A 402 -27.28 -2.42 -2.38
CA MET A 402 -28.49 -2.22 -1.58
C MET A 402 -29.28 -3.52 -1.42
N ARG A 403 -29.58 -4.21 -2.53
CA ARG A 403 -30.33 -5.48 -2.50
C ARG A 403 -29.61 -6.53 -1.67
N LEU A 404 -28.28 -6.57 -1.73
CA LEU A 404 -27.47 -7.53 -1.00
C LEU A 404 -27.52 -7.25 0.52
N LEU A 405 -27.36 -6.00 0.94
CA LEU A 405 -27.48 -5.62 2.35
C LEU A 405 -28.90 -5.84 2.91
N VAL A 406 -29.93 -5.54 2.12
CA VAL A 406 -31.33 -5.79 2.51
C VAL A 406 -31.62 -7.29 2.62
N ALA A 407 -31.13 -8.09 1.68
CA ALA A 407 -31.25 -9.56 1.73
C ALA A 407 -30.54 -10.16 2.97
N ALA A 408 -29.48 -9.51 3.46
CA ALA A 408 -28.81 -9.87 4.71
C ALA A 408 -29.54 -9.36 5.98
N GLY A 409 -30.77 -8.85 5.85
CA GLY A 409 -31.58 -8.37 6.96
C GLY A 409 -31.40 -6.88 7.27
N GLY A 410 -30.81 -6.10 6.36
CA GLY A 410 -30.69 -4.65 6.49
C GLY A 410 -32.05 -3.96 6.54
N ASP A 411 -32.24 -3.09 7.53
CA ASP A 411 -33.40 -2.27 7.82
C ASP A 411 -33.10 -0.79 7.57
N LEU A 412 -33.71 -0.25 6.52
CA LEU A 412 -33.59 1.16 6.13
C LEU A 412 -34.26 2.11 7.13
N ASN A 413 -35.19 1.61 7.93
CA ASN A 413 -36.07 2.37 8.80
C ASN A 413 -35.50 2.54 10.22
N ARG A 414 -34.38 1.88 10.51
CA ARG A 414 -33.73 1.90 11.80
C ARG A 414 -33.17 3.29 12.16
N ARG A 415 -33.43 3.72 13.40
CA ARG A 415 -33.07 5.06 13.93
C ARG A 415 -31.80 4.98 14.78
N TYR A 416 -31.12 6.12 14.95
CA TYR A 416 -30.06 6.25 15.95
C TYR A 416 -30.62 6.00 17.36
N GLN A 417 -29.83 5.34 18.22
CA GLN A 417 -30.19 5.06 19.61
C GLN A 417 -29.80 6.18 20.59
N THR A 418 -29.07 7.22 20.15
CA THR A 418 -28.55 8.29 21.03
C THR A 418 -29.14 9.67 20.66
N VAL A 419 -28.58 10.75 21.26
CA VAL A 419 -29.01 12.17 21.23
C VAL A 419 -29.27 12.74 19.82
N HIS A 420 -28.84 12.07 18.77
CA HIS A 420 -29.17 12.41 17.38
C HIS A 420 -30.50 11.77 16.98
N SER A 421 -31.62 12.43 17.26
CA SER A 421 -32.91 11.97 16.73
C SER A 421 -32.90 12.00 15.19
N GLY A 422 -33.23 10.87 14.58
CA GLY A 422 -33.36 10.77 13.13
C GLY A 422 -33.00 9.40 12.55
N ASN A 423 -33.34 9.24 11.27
CA ASN A 423 -32.99 8.07 10.47
C ASN A 423 -31.88 8.47 9.46
N PRO A 424 -30.71 7.83 9.49
CA PRO A 424 -29.58 8.20 8.62
C PRO A 424 -29.86 7.94 7.14
N SER A 425 -30.54 6.85 6.83
CA SER A 425 -30.89 6.45 5.46
C SER A 425 -31.82 7.47 4.81
N LEU A 426 -32.83 7.94 5.54
CA LEU A 426 -33.78 8.97 5.10
C LEU A 426 -33.09 10.33 4.94
N GLN A 427 -32.26 10.73 5.91
CA GLN A 427 -31.50 11.98 5.84
C GLN A 427 -30.60 12.05 4.59
N LEU A 428 -30.03 10.91 4.19
CA LEU A 428 -29.25 10.80 2.97
C LEU A 428 -30.12 10.64 1.72
N ALA A 429 -31.23 9.92 1.80
CA ALA A 429 -32.13 9.68 0.67
C ALA A 429 -32.74 10.97 0.14
N VAL A 430 -33.16 11.89 1.03
CA VAL A 430 -33.68 13.21 0.64
C VAL A 430 -32.60 14.14 0.05
N SER A 431 -31.34 13.70 0.03
CA SER A 431 -30.26 14.47 -0.58
C SER A 431 -30.42 14.61 -2.11
N ASP A 432 -31.00 13.59 -2.77
CA ASP A 432 -31.16 13.51 -4.22
C ASP A 432 -32.48 12.78 -4.54
N HIS A 433 -33.27 13.33 -5.46
CA HIS A 433 -34.59 12.78 -5.80
C HIS A 433 -34.52 11.33 -6.29
N ASN A 434 -33.52 10.99 -7.11
CA ASN A 434 -33.34 9.62 -7.61
C ASN A 434 -32.93 8.64 -6.49
N THR A 435 -32.13 9.11 -5.54
CA THR A 435 -31.75 8.36 -4.34
C THR A 435 -32.95 8.10 -3.44
N LEU A 436 -33.83 9.09 -3.27
CA LEU A 436 -35.10 8.94 -2.55
C LEU A 436 -36.00 7.89 -3.20
N LEU A 437 -36.20 7.96 -4.52
CA LEU A 437 -36.98 6.96 -5.25
C LEU A 437 -36.44 5.54 -5.08
N ARG A 438 -35.12 5.37 -5.15
CA ARG A 438 -34.46 4.08 -4.91
C ARG A 438 -34.68 3.60 -3.47
N ALA A 439 -34.51 4.46 -2.47
CA ALA A 439 -34.74 4.10 -1.08
C ALA A 439 -36.20 3.68 -0.81
N LEU A 440 -37.17 4.39 -1.40
CA LEU A 440 -38.60 4.09 -1.28
C LEU A 440 -38.98 2.76 -1.94
N ARG A 441 -38.39 2.43 -3.10
CA ARG A 441 -38.53 1.11 -3.74
C ARG A 441 -38.03 0.00 -2.82
N MET A 442 -36.91 0.24 -2.15
CA MET A 442 -36.32 -0.70 -1.21
C MET A 442 -37.02 -0.72 0.17
N GLY A 443 -38.15 -0.04 0.36
CA GLY A 443 -38.97 -0.12 1.59
C GLY A 443 -38.64 0.90 2.69
N LEU A 444 -37.98 2.01 2.36
CA LEU A 444 -37.84 3.16 3.27
C LEU A 444 -39.23 3.78 3.55
N ASP A 445 -39.57 3.98 4.82
CA ASP A 445 -40.78 4.70 5.25
C ASP A 445 -40.46 6.18 5.52
N PRO A 446 -40.94 7.14 4.69
CA PRO A 446 -40.70 8.55 4.91
C PRO A 446 -41.40 9.10 6.16
N ALA A 447 -42.41 8.41 6.71
CA ALA A 447 -43.10 8.84 7.92
C ALA A 447 -42.17 8.90 9.16
N ILE A 448 -41.09 8.12 9.16
CA ILE A 448 -40.13 8.02 10.27
C ILE A 448 -39.45 9.37 10.56
N GLY A 449 -39.28 10.20 9.53
CA GLY A 449 -38.71 11.54 9.66
C GLY A 449 -39.56 12.50 10.50
N PHE A 450 -40.85 12.20 10.70
CA PHE A 450 -41.83 13.11 11.31
C PHE A 450 -42.20 12.80 12.76
N SER A 451 -41.29 12.12 13.46
CA SER A 451 -41.57 11.60 14.81
C SER A 451 -41.31 12.59 15.94
N ASP A 452 -40.43 13.58 15.74
CA ASP A 452 -40.11 14.62 16.71
C ASP A 452 -39.62 15.91 16.01
N GLU A 453 -39.75 17.05 16.70
CA GLU A 453 -39.41 18.38 16.14
C GLU A 453 -37.94 18.48 15.70
N ALA A 454 -37.01 17.83 16.43
CA ALA A 454 -35.61 17.82 16.05
C ALA A 454 -35.34 16.97 14.79
N SER A 455 -36.04 15.85 14.61
CA SER A 455 -36.00 15.08 13.36
C SER A 455 -36.58 15.88 12.18
N ASN A 456 -37.67 16.63 12.39
CA ASN A 456 -38.25 17.53 11.38
C ASN A 456 -37.25 18.59 10.94
N LEU A 457 -36.64 19.29 11.89
CA LEU A 457 -35.64 20.32 11.60
C LEU A 457 -34.43 19.75 10.86
N ARG A 458 -33.97 18.55 11.20
CA ARG A 458 -32.87 17.89 10.48
C ARG A 458 -33.25 17.48 9.07
N LEU A 459 -34.45 16.91 8.89
CA LEU A 459 -34.97 16.53 7.57
C LEU A 459 -35.11 17.78 6.68
N ALA A 460 -35.64 18.87 7.25
CA ALA A 460 -35.67 20.18 6.62
C ALA A 460 -34.28 20.63 6.19
N VAL A 461 -33.31 20.63 7.11
CA VAL A 461 -31.91 20.96 6.76
C VAL A 461 -31.43 20.09 5.60
N CYS A 462 -31.61 18.76 5.63
CA CYS A 462 -31.15 17.87 4.54
C CYS A 462 -31.82 18.14 3.18
N ILE A 463 -33.11 18.47 3.17
CA ILE A 463 -33.87 18.80 1.95
C ILE A 463 -33.38 20.14 1.38
N PHE A 464 -33.14 21.12 2.26
CA PHE A 464 -32.99 22.54 1.93
C PHE A 464 -31.54 23.10 2.00
N HIS A 465 -30.53 22.31 2.40
CA HIS A 465 -29.13 22.77 2.56
C HIS A 465 -28.44 23.18 1.23
N TYR A 466 -27.45 24.08 1.37
CA TYR A 466 -26.61 24.72 0.33
C TYR A 466 -26.14 23.75 -0.79
N LYS A 467 -26.50 24.11 -2.04
CA LYS A 467 -26.24 23.48 -3.37
C LYS A 467 -27.45 22.89 -4.12
N LYS A 468 -28.66 22.89 -3.57
CA LYS A 468 -29.84 22.32 -4.27
C LYS A 468 -30.84 23.38 -4.73
N ASN A 469 -31.36 23.20 -5.95
CA ASN A 469 -32.36 24.07 -6.58
C ASN A 469 -33.74 23.90 -5.92
N GLU A 470 -34.59 24.93 -5.99
CA GLU A 470 -35.99 24.85 -5.51
C GLU A 470 -36.73 23.65 -6.10
N GLN A 471 -36.46 23.31 -7.36
CA GLN A 471 -37.00 22.13 -8.06
C GLN A 471 -36.68 20.80 -7.37
N HIS A 472 -35.50 20.66 -6.76
CA HIS A 472 -35.14 19.45 -6.00
C HIS A 472 -36.01 19.29 -4.77
N ALA A 473 -36.15 20.36 -3.99
CA ALA A 473 -36.93 20.32 -2.75
C ALA A 473 -38.40 20.02 -3.04
N LEU A 474 -38.96 20.59 -4.12
CA LEU A 474 -40.30 20.28 -4.59
C LEU A 474 -40.44 18.82 -5.00
N GLY A 475 -39.55 18.31 -5.86
CA GLY A 475 -39.62 16.93 -6.31
C GLY A 475 -39.51 15.93 -5.16
N VAL A 476 -38.68 16.21 -4.15
CA VAL A 476 -38.59 15.39 -2.93
C VAL A 476 -39.89 15.43 -2.13
N LEU A 477 -40.46 16.61 -1.90
CA LEU A 477 -41.68 16.75 -1.09
C LEU A 477 -42.93 16.20 -1.79
N GLU A 478 -43.06 16.37 -3.11
CA GLU A 478 -44.10 15.73 -3.93
C GLU A 478 -43.99 14.21 -3.87
N THR A 479 -42.77 13.68 -3.91
CA THR A 479 -42.55 12.23 -3.77
C THR A 479 -42.92 11.75 -2.37
N MET A 480 -42.50 12.48 -1.32
CA MET A 480 -42.85 12.12 0.06
C MET A 480 -44.36 12.23 0.31
N GLN A 481 -45.05 13.22 -0.28
CA GLN A 481 -46.50 13.40 -0.22
C GLN A 481 -47.25 12.13 -0.67
N PHE A 482 -46.69 11.39 -1.61
CA PHE A 482 -47.29 10.15 -2.09
C PHE A 482 -47.30 9.03 -1.03
N PHE A 483 -46.36 9.01 -0.10
CA PHE A 483 -46.16 7.89 0.83
C PHE A 483 -46.56 8.22 2.28
N VAL A 484 -46.55 9.50 2.67
CA VAL A 484 -46.94 9.91 4.03
C VAL A 484 -48.47 9.89 4.16
N THR A 485 -48.97 9.23 5.21
CA THR A 485 -50.41 9.00 5.43
C THR A 485 -51.24 10.26 5.70
N SER A 486 -50.62 11.32 6.23
CA SER A 486 -51.26 12.62 6.47
C SER A 486 -50.42 13.75 5.88
N PRO A 487 -51.04 14.79 5.30
CA PRO A 487 -50.32 15.94 4.74
C PRO A 487 -49.86 16.94 5.82
N SER A 488 -50.38 16.84 7.05
CA SER A 488 -50.04 17.76 8.15
C SER A 488 -48.55 17.80 8.52
N PRO A 489 -47.80 16.68 8.61
CA PRO A 489 -46.39 16.74 8.99
C PRO A 489 -45.51 17.39 7.91
N LEU A 490 -45.88 17.23 6.63
CA LEU A 490 -45.22 17.91 5.51
C LEU A 490 -45.50 19.42 5.53
N LYS A 491 -46.74 19.80 5.89
CA LYS A 491 -47.13 21.19 6.07
C LYS A 491 -46.33 21.86 7.18
N ASP A 492 -46.21 21.20 8.32
CA ASP A 492 -45.47 21.68 9.48
C ASP A 492 -43.97 21.84 9.15
N LEU A 493 -43.37 20.88 8.45
CA LEU A 493 -41.99 20.96 7.97
C LEU A 493 -41.74 22.20 7.10
N VAL A 494 -42.60 22.43 6.11
CA VAL A 494 -42.49 23.59 5.19
C VAL A 494 -42.67 24.89 5.94
N ASN A 495 -43.63 24.96 6.88
CA ASN A 495 -43.85 26.12 7.73
C ASN A 495 -42.64 26.40 8.63
N SER A 496 -42.05 25.39 9.26
CA SER A 496 -40.83 25.53 10.06
C SER A 496 -39.68 26.11 9.24
N CYS A 497 -39.51 25.69 7.98
CA CYS A 497 -38.50 26.26 7.08
C CYS A 497 -38.74 27.74 6.76
N LEU A 498 -40.01 28.13 6.53
CA LEU A 498 -40.37 29.53 6.26
C LEU A 498 -40.13 30.45 7.47
N CYS A 499 -40.16 29.91 8.69
CA CYS A 499 -39.96 30.64 9.94
C CYS A 499 -38.50 30.88 10.34
N VAL A 500 -37.55 30.02 9.92
CA VAL A 500 -36.15 30.02 10.42
C VAL A 500 -35.24 31.10 9.78
N GLY A 501 -35.76 31.89 8.82
CA GLY A 501 -35.12 33.13 8.34
C GLY A 501 -34.16 32.97 7.12
N PRO A 502 -33.66 34.09 6.56
CA PRO A 502 -33.11 34.17 5.20
C PRO A 502 -31.71 33.56 5.01
N GLN A 503 -31.08 33.02 6.06
CA GLN A 503 -29.71 32.50 5.97
C GLN A 503 -29.62 31.14 5.27
N TRP A 504 -30.70 30.36 5.21
CA TRP A 504 -30.64 28.95 4.75
C TRP A 504 -31.17 28.73 3.34
N CYS A 505 -32.08 29.59 2.85
CA CYS A 505 -32.59 29.50 1.48
C CYS A 505 -33.14 30.85 0.98
N THR A 506 -32.90 31.16 -0.28
CA THR A 506 -33.68 32.15 -1.04
C THR A 506 -35.01 31.49 -1.49
N LEU A 507 -35.92 31.20 -0.55
CA LEU A 507 -37.20 30.53 -0.85
C LEU A 507 -38.18 31.48 -1.55
N ASN A 508 -38.65 31.12 -2.74
CA ASN A 508 -39.78 31.78 -3.41
C ASN A 508 -41.11 31.50 -2.69
N ARG A 509 -41.51 32.39 -1.78
CA ARG A 509 -42.74 32.24 -0.95
C ARG A 509 -44.01 31.91 -1.75
N ALA A 510 -44.15 32.42 -2.98
CA ALA A 510 -45.34 32.18 -3.81
C ALA A 510 -45.42 30.73 -4.31
N LEU A 511 -44.28 30.12 -4.62
CA LEU A 511 -44.20 28.74 -5.07
C LEU A 511 -44.50 27.78 -3.91
N TRP A 512 -43.95 28.06 -2.73
CA TRP A 512 -44.22 27.28 -1.53
C TRP A 512 -45.65 27.42 -1.02
N SER A 513 -46.27 28.60 -1.16
CA SER A 513 -47.69 28.76 -0.83
C SER A 513 -48.60 27.97 -1.78
N ALA A 514 -48.24 27.89 -3.08
CA ALA A 514 -48.95 27.03 -4.02
C ALA A 514 -48.80 25.54 -3.65
N MET A 515 -47.61 25.10 -3.23
CA MET A 515 -47.40 23.72 -2.77
C MET A 515 -48.17 23.39 -1.48
N LEU A 516 -48.26 24.34 -0.53
CA LEU A 516 -49.10 24.15 0.65
C LEU A 516 -50.58 23.96 0.28
N GLN A 517 -51.06 24.66 -0.76
CA GLN A 517 -52.42 24.48 -1.30
C GLN A 517 -52.61 23.13 -1.99
N THR A 518 -51.58 22.58 -2.66
CA THR A 518 -51.67 21.24 -3.28
C THR A 518 -51.64 20.12 -2.23
N LEU A 519 -50.90 20.29 -1.13
CA LEU A 519 -50.92 19.38 0.02
C LEU A 519 -52.31 19.31 0.68
N ASP A 520 -53.07 20.41 0.65
CA ASP A 520 -54.42 20.52 1.22
C ASP A 520 -55.52 19.94 0.29
N SER A 521 -55.18 19.49 -0.93
CA SER A 521 -56.15 18.88 -1.85
C SER A 521 -56.50 17.44 -1.45
N PRO A 522 -57.79 17.05 -1.43
CA PRO A 522 -58.20 15.71 -1.00
C PRO A 522 -57.59 14.63 -1.91
N PHE A 523 -56.89 13.67 -1.30
CA PHE A 523 -56.26 12.57 -2.02
C PHE A 523 -57.28 11.89 -2.92
N LYS A 524 -57.02 11.81 -4.23
CA LYS A 524 -57.80 10.96 -5.12
C LYS A 524 -57.82 9.56 -4.50
N LEU A 525 -58.98 8.91 -4.38
CA LEU A 525 -59.15 7.57 -3.80
C LEU A 525 -58.08 6.57 -4.29
N LYS A 526 -57.72 6.69 -5.58
CA LYS A 526 -56.63 5.98 -6.25
C LYS A 526 -55.25 6.11 -5.56
N HIS A 527 -54.90 7.22 -4.93
CA HIS A 527 -53.64 7.37 -4.20
C HIS A 527 -53.72 6.72 -2.82
N LEU A 528 -54.81 6.95 -2.10
CA LEU A 528 -55.04 6.36 -0.77
C LEU A 528 -55.02 4.83 -0.82
N CYS A 529 -55.72 4.24 -1.79
CA CYS A 529 -55.73 2.79 -2.01
C CYS A 529 -54.33 2.24 -2.32
N ARG A 530 -53.52 2.97 -3.09
CA ARG A 530 -52.17 2.56 -3.45
C ARG A 530 -51.23 2.57 -2.23
N VAL A 531 -51.31 3.60 -1.40
CA VAL A 531 -50.54 3.72 -0.14
C VAL A 531 -50.88 2.59 0.81
N VAL A 532 -52.17 2.37 1.05
CA VAL A 532 -52.65 1.31 1.95
C VAL A 532 -52.25 -0.08 1.43
N LEU A 533 -52.37 -0.34 0.13
CA LEU A 533 -52.00 -1.62 -0.47
C LEU A 533 -50.49 -1.87 -0.45
N ARG A 534 -49.66 -0.86 -0.74
CA ARG A 534 -48.20 -1.00 -0.66
C ARG A 534 -47.73 -1.19 0.77
N LYS A 535 -48.31 -0.45 1.72
CA LYS A 535 -48.05 -0.63 3.15
C LYS A 535 -48.40 -2.05 3.59
N TRP A 536 -49.60 -2.53 3.24
CA TRP A 536 -50.04 -3.89 3.54
C TRP A 536 -49.16 -4.98 2.91
N LEU A 537 -48.77 -4.81 1.64
CA LEU A 537 -47.87 -5.75 0.96
C LEU A 537 -46.47 -5.75 1.57
N HIS A 538 -45.97 -4.61 2.01
CA HIS A 538 -44.71 -4.50 2.73
C HIS A 538 -44.79 -5.16 4.11
N ASP A 539 -45.87 -4.94 4.85
CA ASP A 539 -46.08 -5.53 6.18
C ASP A 539 -46.12 -7.07 6.13
N ILE A 540 -46.60 -7.65 5.01
CA ILE A 540 -46.71 -9.10 4.83
C ILE A 540 -45.45 -9.72 4.21
N HIS A 541 -44.89 -9.08 3.18
CA HIS A 541 -43.85 -9.67 2.34
C HIS A 541 -42.48 -8.99 2.48
N GLY A 542 -42.35 -8.01 3.38
CA GLY A 542 -41.12 -7.26 3.61
C GLY A 542 -40.64 -6.57 2.35
N HIS A 543 -39.34 -6.65 2.06
CA HIS A 543 -38.73 -6.04 0.87
C HIS A 543 -38.89 -6.86 -0.42
N TYR A 544 -39.43 -8.09 -0.33
CA TYR A 544 -39.61 -8.97 -1.48
C TYR A 544 -40.87 -8.66 -2.29
N PHE A 545 -41.75 -7.78 -1.80
CA PHE A 545 -43.02 -7.51 -2.48
C PHE A 545 -42.83 -6.91 -3.88
N GLU A 546 -41.79 -6.10 -4.11
CA GLU A 546 -41.50 -5.55 -5.44
C GLU A 546 -41.01 -6.60 -6.45
N GLU A 547 -40.34 -7.66 -5.99
CA GLU A 547 -39.97 -8.82 -6.83
C GLU A 547 -41.14 -9.81 -7.00
N LEU A 548 -42.06 -9.83 -6.02
CA LEU A 548 -43.26 -10.66 -6.04
C LEU A 548 -44.35 -10.06 -6.93
N ILE A 549 -44.49 -8.74 -7.05
CA ILE A 549 -45.55 -8.12 -7.87
C ILE A 549 -45.52 -8.59 -9.34
N PRO A 550 -44.36 -8.66 -10.03
CA PRO A 550 -44.28 -9.20 -11.39
C PRO A 550 -44.52 -10.72 -11.48
N ARG A 551 -44.20 -11.46 -10.40
CA ARG A 551 -44.35 -12.92 -10.30
C ARG A 551 -45.75 -13.34 -9.85
N ALA A 552 -46.48 -12.43 -9.20
CA ALA A 552 -47.86 -12.60 -8.80
C ALA A 552 -48.76 -12.40 -10.04
N ASN A 553 -49.82 -13.20 -10.13
CA ASN A 553 -50.82 -13.15 -11.20
C ASN A 553 -51.73 -11.91 -11.10
N PHE A 554 -51.17 -10.74 -10.82
CA PHE A 554 -51.91 -9.49 -10.89
C PHE A 554 -52.09 -9.06 -12.36
N PRO A 555 -53.24 -8.47 -12.71
CA PRO A 555 -53.41 -7.81 -13.99
C PRO A 555 -52.28 -6.79 -14.25
N PRO A 556 -51.77 -6.65 -15.49
CA PRO A 556 -50.65 -5.74 -15.81
C PRO A 556 -50.90 -4.29 -15.40
N ALA A 557 -52.16 -3.85 -15.44
CA ALA A 557 -52.58 -2.53 -14.96
C ALA A 557 -52.37 -2.36 -13.45
N ILE A 558 -52.62 -3.41 -12.65
CA ILE A 558 -52.41 -3.42 -11.20
C ILE A 558 -50.93 -3.55 -10.87
N GLN A 559 -50.17 -4.37 -11.62
CA GLN A 559 -48.71 -4.44 -11.48
C GLN A 559 -48.05 -3.10 -11.78
N ASN A 560 -48.38 -2.46 -12.90
CA ASN A 560 -47.86 -1.13 -13.23
C ASN A 560 -48.30 -0.07 -12.21
N TYR A 561 -49.53 -0.19 -11.71
CA TYR A 561 -50.07 0.67 -10.67
C TYR A 561 -49.37 0.49 -9.31
N LEU A 562 -48.85 -0.70 -8.99
CA LEU A 562 -48.12 -0.96 -7.75
C LEU A 562 -46.61 -0.70 -7.87
N MET A 563 -45.99 -0.91 -9.04
CA MET A 563 -44.53 -0.85 -9.25
C MET A 563 -43.95 0.56 -9.46
N CYS A 564 -44.73 1.64 -9.27
CA CYS A 564 -44.26 3.02 -9.48
C CYS A 564 -43.62 3.27 -10.87
N LYS A 565 -44.05 2.58 -11.94
CA LYS A 565 -43.57 2.85 -13.31
C LYS A 565 -44.00 4.23 -13.84
N ASP A 566 -44.96 4.87 -13.19
CA ASP A 566 -45.39 6.23 -13.50
C ASP A 566 -44.30 7.29 -13.19
N LEU A 567 -43.26 6.94 -12.41
CA LEU A 567 -42.12 7.82 -12.08
C LEU A 567 -40.87 7.58 -12.95
N SER A 568 -40.87 6.57 -13.83
CA SER A 568 -39.82 6.39 -14.84
C SER A 568 -40.12 7.10 -16.16
N ASN A 569 -41.33 7.65 -16.30
CA ASN A 569 -41.77 8.36 -17.50
C ASN A 569 -42.01 9.83 -17.16
N SER A 570 -40.93 10.57 -16.94
CA SER A 570 -40.87 11.98 -17.27
C SER A 570 -39.62 12.19 -18.12
N THR A 571 -39.82 12.25 -19.43
CA THR A 571 -38.92 12.96 -20.36
C THR A 571 -38.56 14.33 -19.85
#